data_AF-A0AA38IIG7-F1
#
_entry.id   AF-A0AA38IIG7-F1
#
_cell.length_a   1.000
_cell.length_b   1.000
_cell.length_c   1.000
_cell.angle_alpha   90.00
_cell.angle_beta   90.00
_cell.angle_gamma   90.00
#
_symmetry.space_group_name_H-M   'P 1'
#
loop_
_entity.id
_entity.type
_entity.pdbx_description
1 polymer ?
#
loop_
_entity_poly.entity_id
_entity_poly.type
_entity_poly.pdbx_seq_one_letter_code
_entity_poly.pdbx_strand_id
1 'polypeptide(L)'
;MSTSDEDTSVCTPPEIRKEASNVQCNQLLPQKSKEFYLKVYAQFKDWCKIKKVAKVSENVLLVYMEEKAKNKKASSLWATFSMLKQTLKLKENVDISKYYKVIAFLKRKNDSYTPKKAAVFEKHQITKFILEAPDEIFLSSKVILIIEIAGACRTDELCNMKMTDVDTREDMIVINIPQTKTKSSRKFVIMEPTWIDVVKKYLTKRPSPDMARLFIGFRGGKPTRQNMGHNTISKTPYKIAQYLQLPNVDEFTGHTLRRTSATILADMGGDILSLKRHGGWKSSMVAEGYVEESLTDKRRIANIIQGTPHHINLPAPSSSNILCERSEEVCSEMPSTSTHAATNSEITIPVENFTSNRNTSGINMTCHNCTINYYFK
;
A
#
# COMPACT_ATOMS: atom_id res chain seq x y z
N MET A 1 4.79 39.88 -22.16
CA MET A 1 6.02 39.36 -22.79
C MET A 1 6.05 37.87 -22.57
N SER A 2 5.68 37.13 -23.61
CA SER A 2 5.52 35.69 -23.61
C SER A 2 6.41 35.15 -24.71
N THR A 3 7.65 34.81 -24.36
CA THR A 3 8.65 34.25 -25.27
C THR A 3 9.52 33.32 -24.44
N SER A 4 9.29 32.01 -24.54
CA SER A 4 10.30 31.04 -24.09
C SER A 4 10.21 29.67 -24.75
N ASP A 5 9.10 29.28 -25.39
CA ASP A 5 8.96 27.91 -25.91
C ASP A 5 8.77 27.80 -27.43
N GLU A 6 8.43 28.88 -28.16
CA GLU A 6 8.36 28.83 -29.63
C GLU A 6 9.75 28.88 -30.29
N ASP A 7 10.76 29.47 -29.62
CA ASP A 7 12.12 29.64 -30.18
C ASP A 7 12.98 28.37 -30.15
N THR A 8 12.73 27.43 -29.24
CA THR A 8 13.54 26.19 -29.16
C THR A 8 13.21 25.19 -30.29
N SER A 9 11.99 25.27 -30.84
CA SER A 9 11.56 24.45 -31.96
C SER A 9 12.34 24.77 -33.24
N VAL A 10 12.66 26.04 -33.50
CA VAL A 10 13.27 26.46 -34.78
C VAL A 10 14.75 26.05 -34.89
N CYS A 11 15.49 26.01 -33.77
CA CYS A 11 16.93 25.70 -33.73
C CYS A 11 17.29 24.20 -33.65
N THR A 12 16.32 23.29 -33.54
CA THR A 12 16.63 21.86 -33.41
C THR A 12 16.65 21.17 -34.78
N PRO A 13 17.71 20.44 -35.18
CA PRO A 13 17.73 19.70 -36.44
C PRO A 13 16.58 18.68 -36.55
N PRO A 14 15.99 18.45 -37.75
CA PRO A 14 14.86 17.54 -37.93
C PRO A 14 15.11 16.10 -37.44
N GLU A 15 16.34 15.61 -37.57
CA GLU A 15 16.76 14.28 -37.09
C GLU A 15 16.70 14.18 -35.56
N ILE A 16 17.21 15.20 -34.87
CA ILE A 16 17.15 15.30 -33.40
C ILE A 16 15.70 15.45 -32.94
N ARG A 17 14.84 16.19 -33.67
CA ARG A 17 13.39 16.26 -33.34
C ARG A 17 12.71 14.92 -33.47
N LYS A 18 13.05 14.14 -34.50
CA LYS A 18 12.50 12.80 -34.73
C LYS A 18 12.94 11.84 -33.63
N GLU A 19 14.20 11.88 -33.24
CA GLU A 19 14.74 11.07 -32.16
C GLU A 19 14.16 11.46 -30.79
N ALA A 20 14.09 12.76 -30.48
CA ALA A 20 13.45 13.27 -29.28
C ALA A 20 11.97 12.84 -29.20
N SER A 21 11.23 12.92 -30.31
CA SER A 21 9.85 12.45 -30.39
C SER A 21 9.73 10.94 -30.14
N ASN A 22 10.71 10.16 -30.62
CA ASN A 22 10.78 8.72 -30.40
C ASN A 22 11.05 8.38 -28.93
N VAL A 23 12.00 9.06 -28.28
CA VAL A 23 12.28 8.93 -26.83
C VAL A 23 11.05 9.30 -26.02
N GLN A 24 10.40 10.41 -26.37
CA GLN A 24 9.20 10.90 -25.70
C GLN A 24 8.04 9.90 -25.76
N CYS A 25 7.83 9.26 -26.91
CA CYS A 25 6.81 8.24 -27.09
C CYS A 25 7.19 6.89 -26.46
N ASN A 26 8.49 6.55 -26.37
CA ASN A 26 8.92 5.21 -25.95
C ASN A 26 9.35 5.08 -24.50
N GLN A 27 9.86 6.14 -23.88
CA GLN A 27 10.50 6.06 -22.56
C GLN A 27 9.80 6.89 -21.48
N LEU A 28 9.04 7.93 -21.86
CA LEU A 28 8.44 8.85 -20.88
C LEU A 28 7.02 8.46 -20.44
N LEU A 29 6.41 7.46 -21.07
CA LEU A 29 5.14 6.87 -20.63
C LEU A 29 5.40 5.61 -19.79
N PRO A 30 4.52 5.29 -18.80
CA PRO A 30 4.69 4.07 -18.02
C PRO A 30 4.64 2.82 -18.90
N GLN A 31 5.73 2.05 -18.95
CA GLN A 31 5.89 0.94 -19.89
C GLN A 31 4.72 -0.06 -19.91
N LYS A 32 4.29 -0.55 -18.74
CA LYS A 32 3.19 -1.53 -18.61
C LYS A 32 1.82 -0.97 -19.03
N SER A 33 1.64 0.35 -19.02
CA SER A 33 0.35 1.00 -19.27
C SER A 33 0.35 1.91 -20.49
N LYS A 34 1.46 1.95 -21.25
CA LYS A 34 1.66 2.86 -22.38
C LYS A 34 0.52 2.82 -23.39
N GLU A 35 0.09 1.62 -23.77
CA GLU A 35 -1.01 1.42 -24.73
C GLU A 35 -2.32 2.04 -24.25
N PHE A 36 -2.61 1.99 -22.94
CA PHE A 36 -3.80 2.62 -22.37
C PHE A 36 -3.74 4.15 -22.47
N TYR A 37 -2.58 4.75 -22.19
CA TYR A 37 -2.37 6.19 -22.34
C TYR A 37 -2.61 6.62 -23.79
N LEU A 38 -2.00 5.89 -24.74
CA LEU A 38 -2.16 6.19 -26.18
C LEU A 38 -3.61 6.02 -26.64
N LYS A 39 -4.30 4.97 -26.18
CA LYS A 39 -5.72 4.75 -26.49
C LYS A 39 -6.61 5.88 -25.98
N VAL A 40 -6.40 6.34 -24.73
CA VAL A 40 -7.18 7.45 -24.16
C VAL A 40 -6.91 8.76 -24.88
N TYR A 41 -5.66 9.01 -25.25
CA TYR A 41 -5.31 10.16 -26.08
C TYR A 41 -5.98 10.12 -27.45
N ALA A 42 -5.90 8.98 -28.16
CA ALA A 42 -6.56 8.81 -29.46
C ALA A 42 -8.07 9.07 -29.38
N GLN A 43 -8.74 8.50 -28.37
CA GLN A 43 -10.17 8.73 -28.13
C GLN A 43 -10.51 10.21 -27.91
N PHE A 44 -9.65 10.95 -27.22
CA PHE A 44 -9.82 12.39 -27.04
C PHE A 44 -9.62 13.15 -28.36
N LYS A 45 -8.59 12.82 -29.15
CA LYS A 45 -8.37 13.46 -30.45
C LYS A 45 -9.50 13.19 -31.43
N ASP A 46 -10.05 11.98 -31.46
CA ASP A 46 -11.22 11.69 -32.32
C ASP A 46 -12.45 12.46 -31.87
N TRP A 47 -12.67 12.60 -30.56
CA TRP A 47 -13.71 13.49 -30.04
C TRP A 47 -13.50 14.95 -30.44
N CYS A 48 -12.26 15.45 -30.39
CA CYS A 48 -11.93 16.81 -30.86
C CYS A 48 -12.24 17.01 -32.35
N LYS A 49 -11.97 16.00 -33.19
CA LYS A 49 -12.33 16.05 -34.63
C LYS A 49 -13.84 16.16 -34.81
N ILE A 50 -14.61 15.32 -34.12
CA ILE A 50 -16.08 15.31 -34.19
C ILE A 50 -16.66 16.66 -33.76
N LYS A 51 -16.11 17.25 -32.68
CA LYS A 51 -16.54 18.56 -32.15
C LYS A 51 -15.90 19.76 -32.85
N LYS A 52 -15.10 19.53 -33.90
CA LYS A 52 -14.38 20.57 -34.66
C LYS A 52 -13.53 21.49 -33.77
N VAL A 53 -12.86 20.92 -32.78
CA VAL A 53 -11.98 21.66 -31.85
C VAL A 53 -10.63 21.93 -32.51
N ALA A 54 -10.32 23.21 -32.74
CA ALA A 54 -9.04 23.62 -33.32
C ALA A 54 -7.88 23.59 -32.31
N LYS A 55 -8.11 24.05 -31.07
CA LYS A 55 -7.09 24.14 -30.01
C LYS A 55 -7.62 23.59 -28.70
N VAL A 56 -6.80 22.80 -28.01
CA VAL A 56 -7.11 22.28 -26.67
C VAL A 56 -7.09 23.44 -25.67
N SER A 57 -8.15 23.52 -24.86
CA SER A 57 -8.31 24.53 -23.81
C SER A 57 -8.99 23.92 -22.58
N GLU A 58 -9.05 24.68 -21.49
CA GLU A 58 -9.74 24.23 -20.28
C GLU A 58 -11.24 23.95 -20.52
N ASN A 59 -11.92 24.79 -21.30
CA ASN A 59 -13.34 24.60 -21.65
C ASN A 59 -13.55 23.32 -22.47
N VAL A 60 -12.65 23.03 -23.42
CA VAL A 60 -12.69 21.81 -24.23
C VAL A 60 -12.60 20.58 -23.34
N LEU A 61 -11.64 20.57 -22.39
CA LEU A 61 -11.50 19.46 -21.46
C LEU A 61 -12.68 19.37 -20.50
N LEU A 62 -13.22 20.49 -20.03
CA LEU A 62 -14.37 20.48 -19.12
C LEU A 62 -15.58 19.79 -19.75
N VAL A 63 -15.91 20.14 -21.00
CA VAL A 63 -17.02 19.50 -21.75
C VAL A 63 -16.71 18.02 -22.02
N TYR A 64 -15.48 17.69 -22.43
CA TYR A 64 -15.09 16.29 -22.64
C TYR A 64 -15.24 15.44 -21.37
N MET A 65 -14.77 15.94 -20.23
CA MET A 65 -14.85 15.23 -18.95
C MET A 65 -16.29 15.13 -18.45
N GLU A 66 -17.12 16.14 -18.68
CA GLU A 66 -18.55 16.09 -18.40
C GLU A 66 -19.26 15.00 -19.22
N GLU A 67 -19.01 14.93 -20.54
CA GLU A 67 -19.59 13.89 -21.39
C GLU A 67 -19.15 12.48 -20.95
N LYS A 68 -17.87 12.31 -20.57
CA LYS A 68 -17.39 11.04 -20.02
C LYS A 68 -18.02 10.71 -18.67
N ALA A 69 -18.31 11.71 -17.84
CA ALA A 69 -18.88 11.51 -16.52
C ALA A 69 -20.29 10.89 -16.56
N LYS A 70 -21.01 11.03 -17.67
CA LYS A 70 -22.31 10.37 -17.89
C LYS A 70 -22.22 8.85 -17.81
N ASN A 71 -21.07 8.26 -18.18
CA ASN A 71 -20.91 6.81 -18.34
C ASN A 71 -19.70 6.23 -17.58
N LYS A 72 -19.02 7.02 -16.73
CA LYS A 72 -17.78 6.62 -16.05
C LYS A 72 -17.81 7.01 -14.57
N LYS A 73 -17.26 6.13 -13.72
CA LYS A 73 -17.05 6.39 -12.29
C LYS A 73 -16.01 7.48 -12.09
N ALA A 74 -16.09 8.19 -10.95
CA ALA A 74 -15.16 9.27 -10.59
C ALA A 74 -13.68 8.86 -10.69
N SER A 75 -13.32 7.68 -10.18
CA SER A 75 -11.96 7.13 -10.27
C SER A 75 -11.50 6.90 -11.72
N SER A 76 -12.41 6.49 -12.61
CA SER A 76 -12.11 6.33 -14.04
C SER A 76 -11.92 7.67 -14.72
N LEU A 77 -12.69 8.70 -14.35
CA LEU A 77 -12.49 10.07 -14.84
C LEU A 77 -11.13 10.62 -14.42
N TRP A 78 -10.73 10.45 -13.16
CA TRP A 78 -9.40 10.84 -12.68
C TRP A 78 -8.28 10.12 -13.42
N ALA A 79 -8.45 8.84 -13.76
CA ALA A 79 -7.51 8.09 -14.57
C ALA A 79 -7.43 8.64 -16.01
N THR A 80 -8.58 8.91 -16.65
CA THR A 80 -8.65 9.57 -17.96
C THR A 80 -7.93 10.92 -17.95
N PHE A 81 -8.22 11.78 -16.96
CA PHE A 81 -7.57 13.08 -16.82
C PHE A 81 -6.05 12.94 -16.64
N SER A 82 -5.60 12.02 -15.79
CA SER A 82 -4.18 11.79 -15.54
C SER A 82 -3.45 11.27 -16.78
N MET A 83 -4.08 10.40 -17.56
CA MET A 83 -3.53 9.93 -18.83
C MET A 83 -3.43 11.07 -19.84
N LEU A 84 -4.51 11.85 -20.01
CA LEU A 84 -4.53 13.01 -20.88
C LEU A 84 -3.49 14.06 -20.47
N LYS A 85 -3.33 14.30 -19.17
CA LYS A 85 -2.33 15.23 -18.63
C LYS A 85 -0.93 14.89 -19.09
N GLN A 86 -0.57 13.62 -19.02
CA GLN A 86 0.73 13.18 -19.48
C GLN A 86 0.82 13.25 -21.01
N THR A 87 -0.16 12.72 -21.74
CA THR A 87 -0.07 12.64 -23.21
C THR A 87 -0.15 13.98 -23.90
N LEU A 88 -0.94 14.93 -23.40
CA LEU A 88 -1.06 16.28 -23.96
C LEU A 88 0.21 17.10 -23.70
N LYS A 89 0.78 16.97 -22.49
CA LYS A 89 2.08 17.57 -22.19
C LYS A 89 3.18 17.04 -23.11
N LEU A 90 3.20 15.72 -23.35
CA LEU A 90 4.23 15.11 -24.20
C LEU A 90 4.01 15.38 -25.69
N LYS A 91 2.78 15.29 -26.22
CA LYS A 91 2.53 15.32 -27.67
C LYS A 91 2.21 16.70 -28.23
N GLU A 92 1.65 17.58 -27.41
CA GLU A 92 1.15 18.89 -27.86
C GLU A 92 1.71 20.04 -27.01
N ASN A 93 2.63 19.76 -26.08
CA ASN A 93 3.15 20.70 -25.09
C ASN A 93 2.06 21.46 -24.31
N VAL A 94 0.90 20.82 -24.09
CA VAL A 94 -0.22 21.41 -23.34
C VAL A 94 -0.21 20.91 -21.90
N ASP A 95 0.12 21.81 -20.96
CA ASP A 95 0.06 21.52 -19.54
C ASP A 95 -1.33 21.79 -18.94
N ILE A 96 -2.14 20.74 -18.85
CA ILE A 96 -3.48 20.80 -18.25
C ILE A 96 -3.47 20.73 -16.71
N SER A 97 -2.29 20.65 -16.06
CA SER A 97 -2.22 20.63 -14.59
C SER A 97 -2.76 21.91 -13.95
N LYS A 98 -2.81 23.00 -14.72
CA LYS A 98 -3.31 24.31 -14.33
C LYS A 98 -4.80 24.52 -14.65
N TYR A 99 -5.50 23.49 -15.14
CA TYR A 99 -6.92 23.58 -15.48
C TYR A 99 -7.78 23.39 -14.22
N TYR A 100 -7.83 24.43 -13.38
CA TYR A 100 -8.48 24.42 -12.07
C TYR A 100 -9.99 24.15 -12.13
N LYS A 101 -10.71 24.57 -13.17
CA LYS A 101 -12.15 24.29 -13.35
C LYS A 101 -12.38 22.80 -13.59
N VAL A 102 -11.53 22.18 -14.40
CA VAL A 102 -11.58 20.72 -14.65
C VAL A 102 -11.25 19.95 -13.38
N ILE A 103 -10.20 20.37 -12.66
CA ILE A 103 -9.84 19.76 -11.37
C ILE A 103 -10.97 19.90 -10.36
N ALA A 104 -11.58 21.07 -10.23
CA ALA A 104 -12.71 21.31 -9.33
C ALA A 104 -13.95 20.50 -9.72
N PHE A 105 -14.21 20.31 -11.01
CA PHE A 105 -15.26 19.41 -11.50
C PHE A 105 -14.97 17.95 -11.09
N LEU A 106 -13.76 17.47 -11.28
CA LEU A 106 -13.37 16.10 -10.94
C LEU A 106 -13.40 15.82 -9.44
N LYS A 107 -13.02 16.80 -8.61
CA LYS A 107 -13.14 16.73 -7.15
C LYS A 107 -14.61 16.58 -6.73
N ARG A 108 -15.49 17.47 -7.21
CA ARG A 108 -16.93 17.41 -6.91
C ARG A 108 -17.60 16.10 -7.36
N LYS A 109 -17.19 15.55 -8.50
CA LYS A 109 -17.67 14.23 -8.94
C LYS A 109 -17.19 13.07 -8.06
N ASN A 110 -16.17 13.27 -7.25
CA ASN A 110 -15.61 12.27 -6.35
C ASN A 110 -16.17 12.36 -4.91
N ASP A 111 -16.84 13.45 -4.53
CA ASP A 111 -17.30 13.67 -3.14
C ASP A 111 -18.23 12.55 -2.63
N SER A 112 -19.08 11.99 -3.48
CA SER A 112 -19.98 10.88 -3.14
C SER A 112 -19.42 9.50 -3.52
N TYR A 113 -18.15 9.40 -3.91
CA TYR A 113 -17.57 8.13 -4.36
C TYR A 113 -17.00 7.34 -3.19
N THR A 114 -17.62 6.21 -2.87
CA THR A 114 -17.09 5.21 -1.95
C THR A 114 -16.36 4.10 -2.72
N PRO A 115 -15.05 3.89 -2.49
CA PRO A 115 -14.33 2.80 -3.12
C PRO A 115 -14.91 1.44 -2.73
N LYS A 116 -15.22 0.59 -3.72
CA LYS A 116 -15.52 -0.83 -3.45
C LYS A 116 -14.24 -1.51 -2.98
N LYS A 117 -14.29 -2.15 -1.80
CA LYS A 117 -13.19 -2.92 -1.25
C LYS A 117 -13.47 -4.42 -1.39
N ALA A 118 -12.42 -5.22 -1.56
CA ALA A 118 -12.55 -6.67 -1.59
C ALA A 118 -12.89 -7.20 -0.19
N ALA A 119 -13.71 -8.24 -0.11
CA ALA A 119 -14.01 -8.92 1.16
C ALA A 119 -12.72 -9.47 1.81
N VAL A 120 -12.75 -9.68 3.12
CA VAL A 120 -11.65 -10.26 3.91
C VAL A 120 -12.09 -11.57 4.55
N PHE A 121 -11.13 -12.43 4.89
CA PHE A 121 -11.40 -13.65 5.66
C PHE A 121 -11.23 -13.39 7.15
N GLU A 122 -11.99 -14.10 7.96
CA GLU A 122 -11.75 -14.20 9.39
C GLU A 122 -10.64 -15.21 9.70
N LYS A 123 -9.99 -15.07 10.86
CA LYS A 123 -8.91 -15.98 11.29
C LYS A 123 -9.36 -17.44 11.31
N HIS A 124 -10.58 -17.71 11.81
CA HIS A 124 -11.12 -19.06 11.88
C HIS A 124 -11.35 -19.67 10.49
N GLN A 125 -11.71 -18.87 9.47
CA GLN A 125 -11.90 -19.30 8.09
C GLN A 125 -10.57 -19.71 7.44
N ILE A 126 -9.49 -18.97 7.73
CA ILE A 126 -8.13 -19.28 7.28
C ILE A 126 -7.69 -20.63 7.87
N THR A 127 -7.81 -20.78 9.19
CA THR A 127 -7.45 -22.02 9.89
C THR A 127 -8.26 -23.20 9.35
N LYS A 128 -9.58 -23.04 9.23
CA LYS A 128 -10.48 -24.04 8.67
C LYS A 128 -10.04 -24.51 7.28
N PHE A 129 -9.76 -23.57 6.37
CA PHE A 129 -9.33 -23.92 5.02
C PHE A 129 -7.97 -24.65 5.00
N ILE A 130 -7.00 -24.19 5.80
CA ILE A 130 -5.66 -24.81 5.85
C ILE A 130 -5.73 -26.25 6.38
N LEU A 131 -6.55 -26.50 7.41
CA LEU A 131 -6.67 -27.81 8.05
C LEU A 131 -7.57 -28.78 7.28
N GLU A 132 -8.73 -28.32 6.81
CA GLU A 132 -9.78 -29.22 6.31
C GLU A 132 -9.77 -29.40 4.78
N ALA A 133 -9.29 -28.41 4.00
CA ALA A 133 -9.37 -28.52 2.55
C ALA A 133 -8.43 -29.63 2.02
N PRO A 134 -8.86 -30.49 1.08
CA PRO A 134 -8.05 -31.59 0.60
C PRO A 134 -6.84 -31.09 -0.21
N ASP A 135 -5.65 -31.57 0.13
CA ASP A 135 -4.40 -31.16 -0.51
C ASP A 135 -4.32 -31.60 -1.98
N GLU A 136 -5.00 -32.68 -2.33
CA GLU A 136 -5.15 -33.16 -3.71
C GLU A 136 -5.70 -32.06 -4.61
N ILE A 137 -6.53 -31.16 -4.08
CA ILE A 137 -7.17 -30.09 -4.86
C ILE A 137 -6.56 -28.73 -4.54
N PHE A 138 -6.32 -28.46 -3.26
CA PHE A 138 -6.09 -27.12 -2.75
C PHE A 138 -4.66 -26.84 -2.27
N LEU A 139 -3.72 -27.78 -2.37
CA LEU A 139 -2.35 -27.57 -1.84
C LEU A 139 -1.71 -26.27 -2.32
N SER A 140 -1.77 -25.98 -3.62
CA SER A 140 -1.26 -24.69 -4.16
C SER A 140 -2.03 -23.48 -3.63
N SER A 141 -3.34 -23.60 -3.43
CA SER A 141 -4.18 -22.53 -2.88
C SER A 141 -3.87 -22.27 -1.40
N LYS A 142 -3.59 -23.32 -0.62
CA LYS A 142 -3.13 -23.20 0.77
C LYS A 142 -1.79 -22.49 0.86
N VAL A 143 -0.83 -22.82 0.00
CA VAL A 143 0.47 -22.13 -0.02
C VAL A 143 0.34 -20.67 -0.45
N ILE A 144 -0.51 -20.36 -1.44
CA ILE A 144 -0.82 -18.97 -1.80
C ILE A 144 -1.41 -18.23 -0.59
N LEU A 145 -2.40 -18.83 0.08
CA LEU A 145 -3.02 -18.28 1.28
C LEU A 145 -1.99 -17.97 2.38
N ILE A 146 -1.17 -18.96 2.74
CA ILE A 146 -0.12 -18.83 3.76
C ILE A 146 0.84 -17.68 3.41
N ILE A 147 1.37 -17.65 2.19
CA ILE A 147 2.35 -16.66 1.76
C ILE A 147 1.74 -15.26 1.66
N GLU A 148 0.50 -15.10 1.17
CA GLU A 148 -0.16 -13.78 1.15
C GLU A 148 -0.55 -13.30 2.56
N ILE A 149 -0.94 -14.20 3.46
CA ILE A 149 -1.25 -13.83 4.85
C ILE A 149 0.02 -13.45 5.61
N ALA A 150 1.11 -14.21 5.49
CA ALA A 150 2.36 -13.92 6.16
C ALA A 150 3.12 -12.73 5.56
N GLY A 151 2.96 -12.47 4.26
CA GLY A 151 3.73 -11.46 3.54
C GLY A 151 2.93 -10.30 3.01
N ALA A 152 1.60 -10.26 3.14
CA ALA A 152 0.73 -9.26 2.50
C ALA A 152 1.08 -9.02 1.01
N CYS A 153 1.48 -10.06 0.27
CA CYS A 153 2.02 -9.93 -1.10
C CYS A 153 0.99 -9.35 -2.08
N ARG A 154 1.46 -8.68 -3.14
CA ARG A 154 0.63 -8.43 -4.33
C ARG A 154 0.59 -9.68 -5.21
N THR A 155 -0.46 -9.85 -6.00
CA THR A 155 -0.55 -10.95 -6.96
C THR A 155 0.62 -10.97 -7.96
N ASP A 156 1.06 -9.81 -8.45
CA ASP A 156 2.25 -9.70 -9.32
C ASP A 156 3.55 -10.14 -8.59
N GLU A 157 3.65 -9.92 -7.27
CA GLU A 157 4.79 -10.33 -6.46
C GLU A 157 4.81 -11.86 -6.32
N LEU A 158 3.67 -12.47 -5.98
CA LEU A 158 3.54 -13.93 -5.96
C LEU A 158 3.80 -14.56 -7.32
N CYS A 159 3.21 -13.99 -8.37
CA CYS A 159 3.36 -14.47 -9.72
C CYS A 159 4.85 -14.58 -10.06
N ASN A 160 5.65 -13.54 -9.79
CA ASN A 160 7.06 -13.52 -10.17
C ASN A 160 8.02 -14.11 -9.12
N MET A 161 7.52 -14.58 -7.98
CA MET A 161 8.33 -15.18 -6.92
C MET A 161 9.08 -16.41 -7.43
N LYS A 162 10.38 -16.49 -7.13
CA LYS A 162 11.25 -17.58 -7.56
C LYS A 162 11.57 -18.54 -6.42
N MET A 163 12.06 -19.73 -6.77
CA MET A 163 12.58 -20.69 -5.80
C MET A 163 13.76 -20.13 -4.99
N THR A 164 14.62 -19.34 -5.64
CA THR A 164 15.76 -18.66 -5.00
C THR A 164 15.35 -17.60 -3.99
N ASP A 165 14.08 -17.20 -3.98
CA ASP A 165 13.54 -16.21 -3.05
C ASP A 165 13.03 -16.86 -1.74
N VAL A 166 12.98 -18.20 -1.67
CA VAL A 166 12.44 -18.96 -0.54
C VAL A 166 13.55 -19.76 0.14
N ASP A 167 13.90 -19.34 1.36
CA ASP A 167 14.86 -20.03 2.23
C ASP A 167 14.08 -20.84 3.27
N THR A 168 14.12 -22.16 3.16
CA THR A 168 13.40 -23.09 4.05
C THR A 168 14.34 -23.61 5.12
N ARG A 169 14.00 -23.40 6.39
CA ARG A 169 14.74 -23.87 7.56
C ARG A 169 13.90 -24.89 8.34
N GLU A 170 14.41 -25.35 9.48
CA GLU A 170 13.71 -26.32 10.31
C GLU A 170 12.42 -25.72 10.89
N ASP A 171 12.55 -24.57 11.56
CA ASP A 171 11.54 -23.87 12.36
C ASP A 171 10.91 -22.64 11.67
N MET A 172 11.44 -22.23 10.52
CA MET A 172 10.90 -21.09 9.78
C MET A 172 11.14 -21.16 8.27
N ILE A 173 10.38 -20.36 7.53
CA ILE A 173 10.59 -20.10 6.10
C ILE A 173 10.76 -18.59 5.92
N VAL A 174 11.89 -18.18 5.35
CA VAL A 174 12.19 -16.78 5.04
C VAL A 174 11.92 -16.55 3.56
N ILE A 175 11.05 -15.58 3.25
CA ILE A 175 10.71 -15.23 1.87
C ILE A 175 11.21 -13.82 1.57
N ASN A 176 12.02 -13.71 0.53
CA ASN A 176 12.51 -12.44 0.02
C ASN A 176 11.65 -11.96 -1.14
N ILE A 177 11.13 -10.75 -1.05
CA ILE A 177 10.52 -10.07 -2.19
C ILE A 177 11.59 -9.14 -2.76
N PRO A 178 12.22 -9.48 -3.90
CA PRO A 178 13.19 -8.63 -4.54
C PRO A 178 12.54 -7.32 -4.96
N GLN A 179 13.34 -6.30 -5.28
CA GLN A 179 12.83 -4.97 -5.61
C GLN A 179 11.71 -5.03 -6.66
N THR A 180 10.50 -4.66 -6.24
CA THR A 180 9.35 -4.52 -7.13
C THR A 180 9.22 -3.07 -7.60
N LYS A 181 8.14 -2.77 -8.33
CA LYS A 181 7.74 -1.46 -8.87
C LYS A 181 7.92 -0.26 -7.92
N THR A 182 8.02 -0.47 -6.60
CA THR A 182 8.21 0.58 -5.59
C THR A 182 9.67 0.82 -5.13
N LYS A 183 10.67 0.15 -5.72
CA LYS A 183 12.11 0.27 -5.42
C LYS A 183 12.53 -0.15 -3.99
N SER A 184 11.71 -0.94 -3.29
CA SER A 184 12.02 -1.42 -1.94
C SER A 184 11.95 -2.95 -1.93
N SER A 185 13.05 -3.62 -1.61
CA SER A 185 13.04 -5.04 -1.25
C SER A 185 12.49 -5.20 0.16
N ARG A 186 11.86 -6.35 0.44
CA ARG A 186 11.39 -6.68 1.79
C ARG A 186 11.43 -8.17 2.01
N LYS A 187 11.56 -8.59 3.27
CA LYS A 187 11.50 -9.98 3.69
C LYS A 187 10.37 -10.16 4.69
N PHE A 188 9.82 -11.37 4.74
CA PHE A 188 8.90 -11.81 5.79
C PHE A 188 9.16 -13.27 6.12
N VAL A 189 8.61 -13.73 7.24
CA VAL A 189 8.89 -15.04 7.82
C VAL A 189 7.58 -15.76 8.09
N ILE A 190 7.57 -17.08 7.87
CA ILE A 190 6.52 -18.00 8.30
C ILE A 190 7.10 -18.87 9.40
N MET A 191 6.47 -18.85 10.58
CA MET A 191 6.91 -19.61 11.77
C MET A 191 5.87 -20.61 12.29
N GLU A 192 4.63 -20.53 11.78
CA GLU A 192 3.56 -21.45 12.23
C GLU A 192 3.86 -22.87 11.73
N PRO A 193 4.04 -23.88 12.61
CA PRO A 193 4.52 -25.21 12.22
C PRO A 193 3.64 -25.86 11.14
N THR A 194 2.32 -25.81 11.30
CA THR A 194 1.38 -26.34 10.30
C THR A 194 1.53 -25.64 8.94
N TRP A 195 1.84 -24.35 8.91
CA TRP A 195 2.03 -23.61 7.66
C TRP A 195 3.34 -24.01 6.99
N ILE A 196 4.40 -24.19 7.78
CA ILE A 196 5.71 -24.65 7.32
C ILE A 196 5.55 -26.03 6.65
N ASP A 197 4.83 -26.95 7.28
CA ASP A 197 4.61 -28.30 6.75
C ASP A 197 3.86 -28.27 5.41
N VAL A 198 2.82 -27.44 5.30
CA VAL A 198 2.07 -27.27 4.05
C VAL A 198 2.95 -26.71 2.93
N VAL A 199 3.79 -25.71 3.23
CA VAL A 199 4.72 -25.15 2.24
C VAL A 199 5.78 -26.18 1.85
N LYS A 200 6.42 -26.86 2.80
CA LYS A 200 7.39 -27.95 2.54
C LYS A 200 6.77 -29.04 1.67
N LYS A 201 5.54 -29.49 1.99
CA LYS A 201 4.78 -30.48 1.22
C LYS A 201 4.52 -30.04 -0.22
N TYR A 202 4.28 -28.75 -0.45
CA TYR A 202 4.15 -28.22 -1.81
C TYR A 202 5.48 -28.23 -2.58
N LEU A 203 6.59 -27.87 -1.91
CA LEU A 203 7.92 -27.84 -2.53
C LEU A 203 8.38 -29.24 -2.98
N THR A 204 8.04 -30.30 -2.22
CA THR A 204 8.39 -31.69 -2.60
C THR A 204 7.60 -32.20 -3.80
N LYS A 205 6.39 -31.66 -4.07
CA LYS A 205 5.56 -32.05 -5.22
C LYS A 205 5.95 -31.36 -6.53
N ARG A 206 7.06 -30.63 -6.59
CA ARG A 206 7.48 -29.98 -7.85
C ARG A 206 7.91 -31.02 -8.89
N PRO A 207 7.53 -30.86 -10.16
CA PRO A 207 7.83 -31.83 -11.21
C PRO A 207 9.28 -31.72 -11.72
N SER A 208 9.96 -30.60 -11.47
CA SER A 208 11.35 -30.43 -11.82
C SER A 208 12.02 -29.31 -11.00
N PRO A 209 13.30 -29.47 -10.62
CA PRO A 209 14.07 -28.44 -9.94
C PRO A 209 14.47 -27.26 -10.84
N ASP A 210 14.42 -27.42 -12.18
CA ASP A 210 14.79 -26.38 -13.15
C ASP A 210 13.79 -25.21 -13.22
N MET A 211 12.58 -25.41 -12.72
CA MET A 211 11.50 -24.42 -12.79
C MET A 211 11.78 -23.26 -11.85
N ALA A 212 12.14 -22.11 -12.41
CA ALA A 212 12.51 -20.92 -11.64
C ALA A 212 11.39 -20.36 -10.74
N ARG A 213 10.13 -20.34 -11.21
CA ARG A 213 9.00 -19.71 -10.48
C ARG A 213 8.46 -20.61 -9.38
N LEU A 214 8.16 -20.07 -8.21
CA LEU A 214 7.63 -20.81 -7.06
C LEU A 214 6.26 -21.43 -7.37
N PHE A 215 5.34 -20.68 -7.98
CA PHE A 215 3.99 -21.17 -8.24
C PHE A 215 3.87 -21.84 -9.62
N ILE A 216 3.56 -23.13 -9.61
CA ILE A 216 3.34 -23.96 -10.80
C ILE A 216 1.86 -24.33 -10.93
N GLY A 217 1.42 -24.65 -12.14
CA GLY A 217 0.05 -25.04 -12.43
C GLY A 217 -0.26 -26.45 -11.92
N PHE A 218 -1.50 -26.67 -11.50
CA PHE A 218 -2.03 -27.97 -11.11
C PHE A 218 -3.22 -28.33 -12.01
N ARG A 219 -3.31 -29.60 -12.43
CA ARG A 219 -4.45 -30.15 -13.19
C ARG A 219 -4.82 -31.50 -12.61
N GLY A 220 -6.09 -31.68 -12.20
CA GLY A 220 -6.54 -32.91 -11.55
C GLY A 220 -5.69 -33.29 -10.33
N GLY A 221 -5.26 -32.29 -9.56
CA GLY A 221 -4.41 -32.47 -8.39
C GLY A 221 -2.95 -32.81 -8.63
N LYS A 222 -2.54 -32.95 -9.89
CA LYS A 222 -1.15 -33.22 -10.27
C LYS A 222 -0.43 -31.93 -10.67
N PRO A 223 0.85 -31.77 -10.28
CA PRO A 223 1.68 -30.67 -10.70
C PRO A 223 1.93 -30.72 -12.21
N THR A 224 2.06 -29.56 -12.84
CA THR A 224 2.38 -29.44 -14.28
C THR A 224 3.68 -28.67 -14.46
N ARG A 225 4.33 -28.83 -15.63
CA ARG A 225 5.51 -28.05 -16.01
C ARG A 225 5.18 -26.61 -16.47
N GLN A 226 3.95 -26.14 -16.23
CA GLN A 226 3.52 -24.77 -16.56
C GLN A 226 3.56 -23.89 -15.31
N ASN A 227 3.98 -22.64 -15.45
CA ASN A 227 3.91 -21.67 -14.36
C ASN A 227 2.47 -21.22 -14.12
N MET A 228 2.11 -20.96 -12.87
CA MET A 228 0.79 -20.43 -12.55
C MET A 228 0.65 -18.98 -13.06
N GLY A 229 -0.42 -18.68 -13.79
CA GLY A 229 -0.68 -17.34 -14.32
C GLY A 229 -1.24 -16.37 -13.26
N HIS A 230 -1.06 -15.07 -13.49
CA HIS A 230 -1.58 -13.99 -12.63
C HIS A 230 -3.07 -14.18 -12.31
N ASN A 231 -3.89 -14.46 -13.33
CA ASN A 231 -5.33 -14.63 -13.15
C ASN A 231 -5.66 -15.84 -12.28
N THR A 232 -4.91 -16.93 -12.40
CA THR A 232 -5.10 -18.13 -11.56
C THR A 232 -4.80 -17.83 -10.10
N ILE A 233 -3.67 -17.16 -9.81
CA ILE A 233 -3.31 -16.74 -8.44
C ILE A 233 -4.38 -15.78 -7.90
N SER A 234 -4.77 -14.77 -8.69
CA SER A 234 -5.77 -13.76 -8.27
C SER A 234 -7.16 -14.34 -7.97
N LYS A 235 -7.50 -15.50 -8.53
CA LYS A 235 -8.76 -16.21 -8.30
C LYS A 235 -8.72 -17.14 -7.10
N THR A 236 -7.57 -17.30 -6.43
CA THR A 236 -7.44 -18.15 -5.25
C THR A 236 -8.40 -17.75 -4.12
N PRO A 237 -8.57 -16.47 -3.77
CA PRO A 237 -9.49 -16.07 -2.69
C PRO A 237 -10.94 -16.45 -3.00
N TYR A 238 -11.37 -16.26 -4.25
CA TYR A 238 -12.68 -16.71 -4.72
C TYR A 238 -12.88 -18.22 -4.52
N LYS A 239 -11.89 -19.05 -4.90
CA LYS A 239 -11.97 -20.51 -4.73
C LYS A 239 -12.03 -20.93 -3.25
N ILE A 240 -11.30 -20.23 -2.38
CA ILE A 240 -11.33 -20.46 -0.93
C ILE A 240 -12.73 -20.12 -0.39
N ALA A 241 -13.29 -18.97 -0.78
CA ALA A 241 -14.62 -18.55 -0.37
C ALA A 241 -15.71 -19.52 -0.85
N GLN A 242 -15.59 -20.06 -2.08
CA GLN A 242 -16.46 -21.12 -2.58
C GLN A 242 -16.38 -22.40 -1.75
N TYR A 243 -15.17 -22.87 -1.43
CA TYR A 243 -14.97 -24.05 -0.60
C TYR A 243 -15.61 -23.87 0.80
N LEU A 244 -15.42 -22.69 1.39
CA LEU A 244 -15.97 -22.34 2.70
C LEU A 244 -17.46 -21.98 2.68
N GLN A 245 -18.09 -21.97 1.49
CA GLN A 245 -19.51 -21.62 1.30
C GLN A 245 -19.87 -20.22 1.85
N LEU A 246 -18.97 -19.25 1.66
CA LEU A 246 -19.22 -17.88 2.11
C LEU A 246 -20.23 -17.17 1.21
N PRO A 247 -21.04 -16.25 1.75
CA PRO A 247 -21.91 -15.41 0.93
C PRO A 247 -21.08 -14.46 0.05
N ASN A 248 -21.66 -14.01 -1.06
CA ASN A 248 -21.07 -13.00 -1.95
C ASN A 248 -19.64 -13.32 -2.41
N VAL A 249 -19.42 -14.57 -2.86
CA VAL A 249 -18.08 -15.06 -3.29
C VAL A 249 -17.36 -14.16 -4.29
N ASP A 250 -18.09 -13.43 -5.14
CA ASP A 250 -17.53 -12.51 -6.15
C ASP A 250 -16.81 -11.29 -5.53
N GLU A 251 -16.98 -11.04 -4.24
CA GLU A 251 -16.27 -9.98 -3.51
C GLU A 251 -14.86 -10.40 -3.07
N PHE A 252 -14.56 -11.70 -3.14
CA PHE A 252 -13.24 -12.26 -2.85
C PHE A 252 -12.37 -12.23 -4.11
N THR A 253 -11.52 -11.22 -4.20
CA THR A 253 -10.72 -10.92 -5.41
C THR A 253 -9.23 -11.04 -5.13
N GLY A 254 -8.37 -10.83 -6.12
CA GLY A 254 -6.91 -10.92 -5.94
C GLY A 254 -6.30 -9.95 -4.92
N HIS A 255 -7.07 -8.99 -4.38
CA HIS A 255 -6.61 -8.13 -3.29
C HIS A 255 -7.05 -8.60 -1.89
N THR A 256 -7.92 -9.60 -1.81
CA THR A 256 -8.55 -10.05 -0.56
C THR A 256 -7.51 -10.47 0.47
N LEU A 257 -6.58 -11.38 0.17
CA LEU A 257 -5.68 -11.90 1.21
C LEU A 257 -4.70 -10.85 1.73
N ARG A 258 -4.26 -9.94 0.85
CA ARG A 258 -3.46 -8.79 1.28
C ARG A 258 -4.23 -7.89 2.25
N ARG A 259 -5.53 -7.65 2.00
CA ARG A 259 -6.39 -6.91 2.94
C ARG A 259 -6.61 -7.69 4.23
N THR A 260 -6.89 -8.99 4.14
CA THR A 260 -7.06 -9.89 5.28
C THR A 260 -5.83 -9.84 6.18
N SER A 261 -4.63 -9.98 5.62
CA SER A 261 -3.36 -9.91 6.32
C SER A 261 -3.20 -8.59 7.10
N ALA A 262 -3.47 -7.46 6.45
CA ALA A 262 -3.41 -6.14 7.07
C ALA A 262 -4.44 -5.95 8.18
N THR A 263 -5.67 -6.44 7.96
CA THR A 263 -6.77 -6.36 8.91
C THR A 263 -6.46 -7.17 10.16
N ILE A 264 -5.98 -8.42 9.99
CA ILE A 264 -5.54 -9.25 11.12
C ILE A 264 -4.42 -8.58 11.90
N LEU A 265 -3.42 -7.99 11.23
CA LEU A 265 -2.33 -7.28 11.91
C LEU A 265 -2.87 -6.09 12.72
N ALA A 266 -3.78 -5.29 12.16
CA ALA A 266 -4.41 -4.17 12.87
C ALA A 266 -5.25 -4.66 14.07
N ASP A 267 -6.08 -5.69 13.88
CA ASP A 267 -6.91 -6.27 14.94
C ASP A 267 -6.09 -6.88 16.09
N MET A 268 -4.83 -7.28 15.82
CA MET A 268 -3.88 -7.77 16.82
C MET A 268 -3.05 -6.65 17.46
N GLY A 269 -3.38 -5.38 17.22
CA GLY A 269 -2.72 -4.22 17.81
C GLY A 269 -1.45 -3.76 17.06
N GLY A 270 -1.27 -4.20 15.82
CA GLY A 270 -0.17 -3.72 14.97
C GLY A 270 -0.31 -2.24 14.65
N ASP A 271 0.74 -1.47 14.94
CA ASP A 271 0.77 -0.03 14.69
C ASP A 271 0.95 0.31 13.19
N ILE A 272 0.80 1.60 12.86
CA ILE A 272 0.92 2.10 11.48
C ILE A 272 2.29 1.75 10.89
N LEU A 273 3.36 1.80 11.69
CA LEU A 273 4.71 1.49 11.22
C LEU A 273 4.85 0.01 10.87
N SER A 274 4.33 -0.88 11.71
CA SER A 274 4.30 -2.33 11.48
C SER A 274 3.52 -2.66 10.23
N LEU A 275 2.33 -2.07 10.05
CA LEU A 275 1.56 -2.21 8.81
C LEU A 275 2.36 -1.75 7.60
N LYS A 276 2.95 -0.54 7.63
CA LYS A 276 3.76 -0.02 6.52
C LYS A 276 4.91 -0.93 6.14
N ARG A 277 5.65 -1.45 7.14
CA ARG A 277 6.76 -2.40 6.92
C ARG A 277 6.26 -3.73 6.36
N HIS A 278 5.19 -4.28 6.93
CA HIS A 278 4.57 -5.54 6.54
C HIS A 278 4.09 -5.54 5.09
N GLY A 279 3.23 -4.59 4.71
CA GLY A 279 2.71 -4.53 3.34
C GLY A 279 3.61 -3.77 2.36
N GLY A 280 4.65 -3.07 2.82
CA GLY A 280 5.46 -2.20 1.98
C GLY A 280 4.69 -0.97 1.47
N TRP A 281 3.86 -0.35 2.31
CA TRP A 281 3.16 0.89 1.98
C TRP A 281 4.05 2.11 2.26
N LYS A 282 4.22 2.97 1.24
CA LYS A 282 4.97 4.23 1.38
C LYS A 282 4.15 5.31 2.10
N SER A 283 2.89 5.46 1.71
CA SER A 283 1.93 6.38 2.34
C SER A 283 1.27 5.72 3.55
N SER A 284 1.08 6.48 4.62
CA SER A 284 0.36 6.05 5.81
C SER A 284 -1.16 5.96 5.57
N MET A 285 -1.73 6.76 4.65
CA MET A 285 -3.18 6.79 4.38
C MET A 285 -3.79 5.41 4.11
N VAL A 286 -3.06 4.53 3.42
CA VAL A 286 -3.56 3.18 3.14
C VAL A 286 -3.48 2.28 4.39
N ALA A 287 -2.47 2.46 5.23
CA ALA A 287 -2.31 1.72 6.48
C ALA A 287 -3.31 2.20 7.55
N GLU A 288 -3.52 3.51 7.66
CA GLU A 288 -4.51 4.16 8.53
C GLU A 288 -5.90 3.56 8.31
N GLY A 289 -6.31 3.38 7.06
CA GLY A 289 -7.62 2.80 6.74
C GLY A 289 -7.83 1.36 7.25
N TYR A 290 -6.79 0.58 7.57
CA TYR A 290 -6.97 -0.71 8.25
C TYR A 290 -7.09 -0.57 9.77
N VAL A 291 -6.31 0.35 10.36
CA VAL A 291 -6.38 0.66 11.80
C VAL A 291 -7.74 1.26 12.16
N GLU A 292 -8.25 2.18 11.34
CA GLU A 292 -9.57 2.79 11.52
C GLU A 292 -10.73 1.78 11.41
N GLU A 293 -10.54 0.69 10.67
CA GLU A 293 -11.54 -0.37 10.51
C GLU A 293 -11.51 -1.41 11.64
N SER A 294 -10.42 -1.49 12.42
CA SER A 294 -10.20 -2.45 13.51
C SER A 294 -11.32 -2.39 14.55
N LEU A 295 -12.13 -3.45 14.61
CA LEU A 295 -13.18 -3.57 15.62
C LEU A 295 -12.59 -3.85 17.00
N THR A 296 -11.46 -4.54 17.06
CA THR A 296 -10.76 -4.82 18.32
C THR A 296 -10.28 -3.52 18.97
N ASP A 297 -9.70 -2.60 18.20
CA ASP A 297 -9.29 -1.30 18.73
C ASP A 297 -10.48 -0.45 19.16
N LYS A 298 -11.57 -0.46 18.39
CA LYS A 298 -12.80 0.25 18.77
C LYS A 298 -13.38 -0.30 20.08
N ARG A 299 -13.40 -1.62 20.26
CA ARG A 299 -13.82 -2.25 21.52
C ARG A 299 -12.88 -1.89 22.66
N ARG A 300 -11.56 -1.91 22.44
CA ARG A 300 -10.56 -1.51 23.43
C ARG A 300 -10.77 -0.07 23.88
N ILE A 301 -10.96 0.87 22.94
CA ILE A 301 -11.24 2.28 23.23
C ILE A 301 -12.57 2.41 23.98
N ALA A 302 -13.63 1.71 23.54
CA ALA A 302 -14.92 1.72 24.22
C ALA A 302 -14.80 1.23 25.67
N ASN A 303 -14.07 0.14 25.93
CA ASN A 303 -13.87 -0.41 27.27
C ASN A 303 -13.13 0.58 28.19
N ILE A 304 -12.12 1.29 27.66
CA ILE A 304 -11.40 2.33 28.40
C ILE A 304 -12.35 3.48 28.78
N ILE A 305 -13.17 3.94 27.83
CA ILE A 305 -14.14 5.02 28.05
C ILE A 305 -15.20 4.59 29.08
N GLN A 306 -15.64 3.34 29.03
CA GLN A 306 -16.70 2.80 29.89
C GLN A 306 -16.21 2.38 31.29
N GLY A 307 -14.90 2.46 31.57
CA GLY A 307 -14.34 2.08 32.86
C GLY A 307 -14.41 0.58 33.17
N THR A 308 -14.67 -0.26 32.16
CA THR A 308 -14.65 -1.73 32.33
C THR A 308 -13.21 -2.21 32.44
N PRO A 309 -12.82 -2.91 33.52
CA PRO A 309 -11.45 -3.37 33.70
C PRO A 309 -11.09 -4.41 32.65
N HIS A 310 -10.03 -4.15 31.91
CA HIS A 310 -9.36 -5.16 31.09
C HIS A 310 -8.31 -5.87 31.97
N HIS A 311 -8.37 -7.18 32.10
CA HIS A 311 -7.18 -7.97 32.43
C HIS A 311 -6.22 -7.84 31.25
N ILE A 312 -5.13 -7.10 31.42
CA ILE A 312 -4.12 -6.94 30.38
C ILE A 312 -2.93 -7.84 30.70
N ASN A 313 -2.71 -8.88 29.90
CA ASN A 313 -1.38 -9.45 29.71
C ASN A 313 -0.64 -8.57 28.70
N LEU A 314 -0.04 -7.48 29.18
CA LEU A 314 0.93 -6.69 28.39
C LEU A 314 2.28 -7.40 28.53
N PRO A 315 3.01 -7.69 27.43
CA PRO A 315 4.45 -7.90 27.54
C PRO A 315 5.06 -6.62 28.11
N ALA A 316 5.79 -6.76 29.22
CA ALA A 316 6.49 -5.65 29.84
C ALA A 316 7.37 -4.90 28.82
N PRO A 317 7.48 -3.57 28.89
CA PRO A 317 8.48 -2.86 28.10
C PRO A 317 9.86 -3.37 28.55
N SER A 318 10.60 -3.98 27.62
CA SER A 318 11.98 -4.38 27.84
C SER A 318 12.83 -3.13 28.11
N SER A 319 12.97 -2.75 29.37
CA SER A 319 14.09 -1.93 29.80
C SER A 319 15.34 -2.78 29.65
N SER A 320 16.10 -2.54 28.59
CA SER A 320 17.45 -3.06 28.45
C SER A 320 18.29 -2.49 29.58
N ASN A 321 18.47 -3.26 30.65
CA ASN A 321 19.53 -3.06 31.62
C ASN A 321 20.86 -3.25 30.90
N ILE A 322 21.48 -2.15 30.48
CA ILE A 322 22.89 -2.13 30.14
C ILE A 322 23.64 -2.25 31.47
N LEU A 323 24.11 -3.47 31.75
CA LEU A 323 25.11 -3.72 32.79
C LEU A 323 26.41 -3.05 32.35
N CYS A 324 26.72 -1.91 32.96
CA CYS A 324 28.06 -1.34 32.95
C CYS A 324 28.74 -1.79 34.24
N GLU A 325 29.68 -2.74 34.14
CA GLU A 325 30.60 -3.07 35.21
C GLU A 325 31.53 -1.89 35.47
N ARG A 326 31.54 -1.37 36.71
CA ARG A 326 32.77 -0.85 37.32
C ARG A 326 32.68 -0.78 38.84
N SER A 327 33.48 -1.67 39.47
CA SER A 327 34.20 -1.61 40.75
C SER A 327 33.57 -0.99 42.02
N GLU A 328 33.70 -1.78 43.09
CA GLU A 328 33.38 -1.63 44.51
C GLU A 328 33.81 -0.32 45.20
N GLU A 329 32.97 0.18 46.13
CA GLU A 329 33.36 0.51 47.53
C GLU A 329 32.13 0.87 48.43
N VAL A 330 31.76 -0.09 49.29
CA VAL A 330 31.47 -0.05 50.76
C VAL A 330 30.75 1.13 51.47
N CYS A 331 29.65 0.75 52.17
CA CYS A 331 28.99 1.28 53.41
C CYS A 331 28.33 2.69 53.42
N SER A 332 27.20 2.99 54.09
CA SER A 332 26.39 2.33 55.13
C SER A 332 25.06 3.11 55.39
N GLU A 333 24.09 2.44 56.04
CA GLU A 333 22.96 2.96 56.86
C GLU A 333 21.60 3.39 56.22
N MET A 334 20.54 2.78 56.77
CA MET A 334 19.10 3.13 56.78
C MET A 334 18.80 3.97 58.06
N PRO A 335 17.66 4.69 58.28
CA PRO A 335 16.29 4.34 57.81
C PRO A 335 15.29 5.50 57.51
N SER A 336 14.14 5.09 56.93
CA SER A 336 12.75 5.61 57.12
C SER A 336 12.40 7.08 56.86
N THR A 337 11.48 7.34 55.92
CA THR A 337 10.07 7.75 56.16
C THR A 337 9.36 8.19 54.88
N SER A 338 8.06 7.93 54.83
CA SER A 338 7.13 8.26 53.75
C SER A 338 6.82 9.77 53.67
N THR A 339 6.86 10.34 52.47
CA THR A 339 6.01 11.51 52.12
C THR A 339 5.79 11.57 50.61
N HIS A 340 4.53 11.77 50.23
CA HIS A 340 4.10 12.06 48.86
C HIS A 340 4.76 13.33 48.34
N ALA A 341 5.47 13.25 47.21
CA ALA A 341 5.92 14.42 46.46
C ALA A 341 5.56 14.27 44.98
N ALA A 342 4.72 15.17 44.49
CA ALA A 342 4.44 15.34 43.07
C ALA A 342 5.71 15.84 42.39
N THR A 343 6.31 15.02 41.53
CA THR A 343 7.43 15.45 40.69
C THR A 343 6.87 16.09 39.42
N ASN A 344 6.95 17.42 39.36
CA ASN A 344 6.90 18.14 38.09
C ASN A 344 8.15 17.74 37.28
N SER A 345 7.98 16.90 36.28
CA SER A 345 9.01 16.65 35.27
C SER A 345 9.02 17.80 34.26
N GLU A 346 10.02 18.67 34.35
CA GLU A 346 10.34 19.60 33.27
C GLU A 346 10.78 18.80 32.03
N ILE A 347 10.03 18.94 30.95
CA ILE A 347 10.38 18.39 29.63
C ILE A 347 11.10 19.48 28.85
N THR A 348 12.43 19.36 28.73
CA THR A 348 13.22 20.22 27.84
C THR A 348 13.17 19.65 26.43
N ILE A 349 12.48 20.34 25.51
CA ILE A 349 12.42 19.98 24.08
C ILE A 349 13.32 20.95 23.29
N PRO A 350 14.23 20.46 22.44
CA PRO A 350 14.99 21.33 21.54
C PRO A 350 14.07 21.90 20.46
N VAL A 351 14.03 23.23 20.33
CA VAL A 351 13.13 23.95 19.40
C VAL A 351 13.89 24.32 18.14
N GLU A 352 13.42 23.84 16.99
CA GLU A 352 13.89 24.29 15.67
C GLU A 352 13.07 25.52 15.24
N ASN A 353 13.67 26.71 15.38
CA ASN A 353 13.24 28.03 14.89
C ASN A 353 12.38 28.89 15.83
N PHE A 354 12.96 30.02 16.24
CA PHE A 354 12.28 31.15 16.88
C PHE A 354 12.02 32.26 15.87
N THR A 355 10.81 32.84 15.87
CA THR A 355 10.56 34.15 15.24
C THR A 355 9.77 35.04 16.20
N SER A 356 10.37 36.15 16.64
CA SER A 356 9.66 37.16 17.43
C SER A 356 8.91 38.10 16.48
N ASN A 357 7.60 38.26 16.65
CA ASN A 357 6.83 39.23 15.88
C ASN A 357 6.69 40.54 16.69
N ARG A 358 7.37 41.62 16.28
CA ARG A 358 7.44 42.88 17.08
C ARG A 358 6.12 43.64 17.21
N ASN A 359 5.06 43.21 16.54
CA ASN A 359 3.76 43.89 16.53
C ASN A 359 2.69 43.25 17.44
N THR A 360 3.02 42.19 18.18
CA THR A 360 2.13 41.58 19.19
C THR A 360 2.97 41.08 20.35
N SER A 361 2.58 41.38 21.60
CA SER A 361 3.24 40.96 22.84
C SER A 361 3.16 39.44 23.09
N GLY A 362 3.74 38.64 22.21
CA GLY A 362 3.66 37.18 22.27
C GLY A 362 4.78 36.45 21.54
N ILE A 363 4.99 35.19 21.94
CA ILE A 363 5.99 34.27 21.35
C ILE A 363 5.24 33.16 20.61
N ASN A 364 5.66 32.90 19.37
CA ASN A 364 5.19 31.77 18.58
C ASN A 364 6.24 30.66 18.60
N MET A 365 5.81 29.45 18.97
CA MET A 365 6.63 28.25 18.90
C MET A 365 6.00 27.25 17.95
N THR A 366 6.82 26.68 17.05
CA THR A 366 6.41 25.66 16.09
C THR A 366 7.14 24.35 16.34
N CYS A 367 6.39 23.26 16.49
CA CYS A 367 6.93 21.91 16.61
C CYS A 367 5.99 20.92 15.89
N HIS A 368 6.53 20.09 14.99
CA HIS A 368 5.85 18.98 14.31
C HIS A 368 4.40 19.29 13.83
N ASN A 369 4.26 20.34 13.01
CA ASN A 369 2.98 20.80 12.44
C ASN A 369 1.93 21.35 13.43
N CYS A 370 2.30 21.65 14.67
CA CYS A 370 1.50 22.47 15.59
C CYS A 370 2.18 23.83 15.84
N THR A 371 1.36 24.89 15.89
CA THR A 371 1.78 26.24 16.29
C THR A 371 1.10 26.59 17.60
N ILE A 372 1.89 26.95 18.62
CA ILE A 372 1.41 27.39 19.93
C ILE A 372 1.75 28.88 20.07
N ASN A 373 0.73 29.69 20.37
CA ASN A 373 0.87 31.13 20.58
C ASN A 373 0.77 31.44 22.08
N TYR A 374 1.82 32.00 22.66
CA TYR A 374 1.79 32.54 24.02
C TYR A 374 1.63 34.05 23.97
N TYR A 375 0.59 34.58 24.62
CA TYR A 375 0.38 36.02 24.79
C TYR A 375 0.71 36.40 26.24
N PHE A 376 1.60 37.36 26.41
CA PHE A 376 1.85 37.95 27.73
C PHE A 376 0.79 39.03 27.99
N LYS A 377 0.10 38.93 29.11
CA LYS A 377 -0.83 39.99 29.58
C LYS A 377 -0.05 41.15 30.18
#